data_AF-U7LAE8-F1
#
_entry.id   AF-U7LAE8-F1
#
_cell.length_a   1.000
_cell.length_b   1.000
_cell.length_c   1.000
_cell.angle_alpha   90.00
_cell.angle_beta   90.00
_cell.angle_gamma   90.00
#
_symmetry.space_group_name_H-M   'P 1'
#
loop_
_entity.id
_entity.type
_entity.pdbx_description
1 polymer ?
#
loop_
_entity_poly.entity_id
_entity_poly.type
_entity_poly.pdbx_seq_one_letter_code
_entity_poly.pdbx_strand_id
1 'polypeptide(L)'
;MLSLYEEFPDDPITQRSAKEEEVEFHFIVSSVPEKRVVDDDCAKDKFELQFMLMPGVALRLLPDGEVTTGGINVCYPHLFHTRQGKTLWDPREIADLEPFKVYRARGSYFFSDIRKEPYVTIWEMLDPLPDPEMEELSAKTAEPVILETSIGQLVLDRTFSTFEGKVDDLGVKVSMWYEGPELLLAGQGNMAKKFKSALNFINNVLSQEYLDSARMLGAEKALPAANRWRHDVAEAEGRPTPAPKLGVEDVYAKLTPTAVNIPHRGNIGVEFDDGYMFGGHPVTVKTKRDGTPTSIEMDV
;
A
#
# COMPACT_ATOMS: atom_id res chain seq x y z
N MET A 1 -15.53 25.01 -5.55
CA MET A 1 -14.48 25.47 -6.49
C MET A 1 -14.52 24.50 -7.66
N LEU A 2 -14.49 25.00 -8.90
CA LEU A 2 -15.12 24.34 -10.06
C LEU A 2 -14.69 22.88 -10.22
N SER A 3 -15.66 22.03 -9.98
CA SER A 3 -15.59 20.59 -10.06
C SER A 3 -15.16 20.17 -11.47
N LEU A 4 -14.36 19.10 -11.63
CA LEU A 4 -14.03 18.53 -12.95
C LEU A 4 -15.29 18.24 -13.80
N TYR A 5 -16.44 18.10 -13.14
CA TYR A 5 -17.75 17.96 -13.75
C TYR A 5 -18.25 19.23 -14.47
N GLU A 6 -17.84 20.42 -14.01
CA GLU A 6 -18.15 21.70 -14.66
C GLU A 6 -17.14 22.06 -15.75
N GLU A 7 -15.86 21.71 -15.57
CA GLU A 7 -14.82 21.95 -16.58
C GLU A 7 -14.96 21.00 -17.78
N PHE A 8 -15.42 19.77 -17.55
CA PHE A 8 -15.56 18.72 -18.58
C PHE A 8 -16.96 18.10 -18.59
N PRO A 9 -18.03 18.86 -18.89
CA PRO A 9 -19.41 18.37 -18.79
C PRO A 9 -19.76 17.29 -19.84
N ASP A 10 -18.99 17.22 -20.93
CA ASP A 10 -19.18 16.28 -22.02
C ASP A 10 -18.33 15.00 -21.89
N ASP A 11 -17.48 14.91 -20.86
CA ASP A 11 -16.65 13.74 -20.64
C ASP A 11 -17.52 12.52 -20.22
N PRO A 12 -17.24 11.31 -20.74
CA PRO A 12 -18.01 10.11 -20.38
C PRO A 12 -18.10 9.85 -18.87
N ILE A 13 -17.08 10.22 -18.10
CA ILE A 13 -17.06 10.07 -16.64
C ILE A 13 -18.05 11.00 -15.97
N THR A 14 -18.06 12.27 -16.36
CA THR A 14 -18.93 13.29 -15.76
C THR A 14 -20.39 13.04 -16.14
N GLN A 15 -20.65 12.67 -17.39
CA GLN A 15 -21.98 12.29 -17.86
C GLN A 15 -22.53 11.03 -17.19
N ARG A 16 -21.67 10.08 -16.81
CA ARG A 16 -22.11 8.87 -16.09
C ARG A 16 -22.62 9.22 -14.70
N SER A 17 -21.86 10.00 -13.95
CA SER A 17 -22.26 10.41 -12.59
C SER A 17 -23.53 11.25 -12.57
N ALA A 18 -23.76 12.09 -13.59
CA ALA A 18 -24.97 12.92 -13.68
C ALA A 18 -26.30 12.14 -13.73
N LYS A 19 -26.26 10.81 -13.89
CA LYS A 19 -27.43 9.93 -13.89
C LYS A 19 -27.67 9.23 -12.54
N GLU A 20 -26.74 9.36 -11.61
CA GLU A 20 -26.82 8.72 -10.29
C GLU A 20 -27.61 9.61 -9.32
N GLU A 21 -28.18 8.99 -8.29
CA GLU A 21 -28.92 9.72 -7.25
C GLU A 21 -27.95 10.56 -6.42
N GLU A 22 -28.28 11.85 -6.28
CA GLU A 22 -27.49 12.79 -5.49
C GLU A 22 -27.66 12.54 -4.00
N VAL A 23 -26.54 12.48 -3.29
CA VAL A 23 -26.47 12.40 -1.83
C VAL A 23 -25.37 13.33 -1.31
N GLU A 24 -25.54 13.78 -0.06
CA GLU A 24 -24.46 14.40 0.70
C GLU A 24 -23.91 13.42 1.72
N PHE A 25 -22.62 13.52 2.03
CA PHE A 25 -21.98 12.63 2.99
C PHE A 25 -20.77 13.26 3.67
N HIS A 26 -20.52 12.80 4.90
CA HIS A 26 -19.23 12.94 5.55
C HIS A 26 -18.37 11.71 5.28
N PHE A 27 -17.08 11.92 5.06
CA PHE A 27 -16.14 10.83 4.84
C PHE A 27 -14.77 11.12 5.46
N ILE A 28 -14.02 10.04 5.68
CA ILE A 28 -12.63 10.05 6.11
C ILE A 28 -11.86 9.08 5.22
N VAL A 29 -10.73 9.49 4.66
CA VAL A 29 -9.80 8.64 3.87
C VAL A 29 -8.50 8.38 4.62
N SER A 30 -7.88 7.23 4.35
CA SER A 30 -6.59 6.82 4.95
C SER A 30 -5.37 7.28 4.13
N SER A 31 -5.59 7.63 2.87
CA SER A 31 -4.59 8.20 1.98
C SER A 31 -5.26 9.16 1.00
N VAL A 32 -4.47 10.13 0.56
CA VAL A 32 -4.88 11.15 -0.41
C VAL A 32 -3.94 11.09 -1.61
N PRO A 33 -4.43 11.33 -2.83
CA PRO A 33 -3.61 11.34 -4.02
C PRO A 33 -2.76 12.60 -4.11
N GLU A 34 -1.53 12.45 -4.57
CA GLU A 34 -0.63 13.58 -4.83
C GLU A 34 -0.62 13.96 -6.31
N LYS A 35 -0.52 15.27 -6.57
CA LYS A 35 -0.24 15.79 -7.91
C LYS A 35 1.20 15.45 -8.29
N ARG A 36 1.39 14.80 -9.44
CA ARG A 36 2.73 14.41 -9.91
C ARG A 36 2.85 14.41 -11.43
N VAL A 37 4.07 14.60 -11.90
CA VAL A 37 4.45 14.43 -13.30
C VAL A 37 5.48 13.30 -13.37
N VAL A 38 5.21 12.30 -14.19
CA VAL A 38 6.09 11.15 -14.39
C VAL A 38 6.57 11.11 -15.83
N ASP A 39 7.83 10.70 -16.03
CA ASP A 39 8.34 10.39 -17.36
C ASP A 39 7.71 9.07 -17.85
N ASP A 40 7.27 9.08 -19.09
CA ASP A 40 6.46 8.03 -19.71
C ASP A 40 6.74 8.03 -21.22
N ASP A 41 7.98 7.67 -21.57
CA ASP A 41 8.51 7.74 -22.94
C ASP A 41 7.72 6.91 -23.97
N CYS A 42 6.91 5.97 -23.49
CA CYS A 42 6.09 5.08 -24.30
C CYS A 42 4.63 5.56 -24.44
N ALA A 43 4.17 6.51 -23.63
CA ALA A 43 2.78 6.94 -23.67
C ALA A 43 2.49 7.87 -24.83
N LYS A 44 1.35 7.62 -25.48
CA LYS A 44 0.82 8.50 -26.51
C LYS A 44 0.23 9.74 -25.86
N ASP A 45 0.41 10.89 -26.51
CA ASP A 45 -0.26 12.12 -26.13
C ASP A 45 -1.77 11.87 -26.03
N LYS A 46 -2.33 12.12 -24.85
CA LYS A 46 -3.75 11.92 -24.56
C LYS A 46 -4.19 12.81 -23.42
N PHE A 47 -5.48 13.07 -23.40
CA PHE A 47 -6.16 13.82 -22.35
C PHE A 47 -7.42 13.04 -21.99
N GLU A 48 -7.57 12.66 -20.72
CA GLU A 48 -8.75 11.96 -20.24
C GLU A 48 -8.95 12.19 -18.74
N LEU A 49 -10.20 12.09 -18.30
CA LEU A 49 -10.50 11.89 -16.89
C LEU A 49 -10.45 10.39 -16.59
N GLN A 50 -10.00 10.00 -15.40
CA GLN A 50 -10.20 8.64 -14.88
C GLN A 50 -10.65 8.67 -13.43
N PHE A 51 -11.59 7.80 -13.06
CA PHE A 51 -11.96 7.60 -11.66
C PHE A 51 -10.83 6.91 -10.92
N MET A 52 -10.40 7.55 -9.84
CA MET A 52 -9.43 7.00 -8.92
C MET A 52 -10.09 6.68 -7.58
N LEU A 53 -9.70 5.55 -7.04
CA LEU A 53 -10.14 5.08 -5.73
C LEU A 53 -9.19 5.60 -4.65
N MET A 54 -9.77 6.23 -3.65
CA MET A 54 -9.16 6.56 -2.37
C MET A 54 -9.70 5.58 -1.32
N PRO A 55 -8.83 4.95 -0.50
CA PRO A 55 -9.27 4.06 0.56
C PRO A 55 -9.91 4.85 1.71
N GLY A 56 -11.24 4.81 1.77
CA GLY A 56 -12.05 5.36 2.85
C GLY A 56 -12.06 4.48 4.09
N VAL A 57 -12.22 5.10 5.25
CA VAL A 57 -12.22 4.45 6.57
C VAL A 57 -13.45 4.74 7.42
N ALA A 58 -14.15 5.84 7.14
CA ALA A 58 -15.45 6.14 7.72
C ALA A 58 -16.33 6.92 6.73
N LEU A 59 -17.63 6.68 6.78
CA LEU A 59 -18.65 7.29 5.92
C LEU A 59 -19.92 7.51 6.74
N ARG A 60 -20.57 8.66 6.56
CA ARG A 60 -21.94 8.91 7.00
C ARG A 60 -22.69 9.58 5.87
N LEU A 61 -23.82 8.99 5.45
CA LEU A 61 -24.76 9.67 4.56
C LEU A 61 -25.54 10.72 5.35
N LEU A 62 -25.73 11.91 4.78
CA LEU A 62 -26.44 13.02 5.44
C LEU A 62 -27.90 13.10 4.97
N PRO A 63 -28.80 13.66 5.81
CA PRO A 63 -28.55 14.21 7.14
C PRO A 63 -28.51 13.16 8.27
N ASP A 64 -29.19 12.02 8.10
CA ASP A 64 -29.56 11.13 9.22
C ASP A 64 -28.94 9.72 9.14
N GLY A 65 -27.93 9.51 8.30
CA GLY A 65 -27.28 8.21 8.14
C GLY A 65 -26.46 7.79 9.37
N GLU A 66 -26.37 6.49 9.60
CA GLU A 66 -25.47 5.92 10.61
C GLU A 66 -24.00 6.02 10.14
N VAL A 67 -23.07 6.07 11.10
CA VAL A 67 -21.65 5.98 10.77
C VAL A 67 -21.32 4.56 10.34
N THR A 68 -20.82 4.43 9.12
CA THR A 68 -20.21 3.21 8.60
C THR A 68 -18.70 3.33 8.72
N THR A 69 -18.06 2.37 9.41
CA THR A 69 -16.60 2.28 9.49
C THR A 69 -16.07 1.07 8.74
N GLY A 70 -14.87 1.19 8.17
CA GLY A 70 -14.14 0.12 7.50
C GLY A 70 -13.87 0.39 6.03
N GLY A 71 -13.73 -0.66 5.23
CA GLY A 71 -13.36 -0.53 3.81
C GLY A 71 -14.44 0.20 3.01
N ILE A 72 -14.21 1.48 2.74
CA ILE A 72 -15.08 2.33 1.92
C ILE A 72 -14.33 2.72 0.65
N ASN A 73 -15.00 2.63 -0.49
CA ASN A 73 -14.41 3.02 -1.77
C ASN A 73 -14.83 4.46 -2.07
N VAL A 74 -13.94 5.43 -1.84
CA VAL A 74 -14.19 6.84 -2.16
C VAL A 74 -13.60 7.14 -3.53
N CYS A 75 -14.42 7.56 -4.48
CA CYS A 75 -14.02 7.81 -5.86
C CYS A 75 -14.00 9.30 -6.15
N TYR A 76 -12.99 9.76 -6.89
CA TYR A 76 -12.97 11.10 -7.49
C TYR A 76 -12.31 11.02 -8.88
N PRO A 77 -12.82 11.76 -9.90
CA PRO A 77 -12.16 11.82 -11.19
C PRO A 77 -10.83 12.56 -11.07
N HIS A 78 -9.75 12.03 -11.63
CA HIS A 78 -8.49 12.75 -11.74
C HIS A 78 -8.25 13.11 -13.20
N LEU A 79 -7.52 14.20 -13.41
CA LEU A 79 -7.09 14.59 -14.73
C LEU A 79 -5.78 13.87 -15.10
N PHE A 80 -5.81 13.21 -16.26
CA PHE A 80 -4.67 12.56 -16.88
C PHE A 80 -4.32 13.23 -18.18
N HIS A 81 -3.11 13.77 -18.26
CA HIS A 81 -2.63 14.43 -19.47
C HIS A 81 -1.22 13.97 -19.80
N THR A 82 -1.10 13.18 -20.86
CA THR A 82 0.18 12.81 -21.43
C THR A 82 0.54 13.77 -22.56
N ARG A 83 1.75 14.33 -22.52
CA ARG A 83 2.30 15.16 -23.58
C ARG A 83 3.82 15.01 -23.65
N GLN A 84 4.35 14.69 -24.83
CA GLN A 84 5.79 14.61 -25.10
C GLN A 84 6.54 13.68 -24.13
N GLY A 85 5.99 12.48 -23.92
CA GLY A 85 6.59 11.48 -23.03
C GLY A 85 6.51 11.83 -21.54
N LYS A 86 5.62 12.75 -21.15
CA LYS A 86 5.35 13.07 -19.75
C LYS A 86 3.89 12.93 -19.44
N THR A 87 3.55 12.25 -18.35
CA THR A 87 2.17 12.07 -17.90
C THR A 87 1.95 12.87 -16.61
N LEU A 88 1.07 13.86 -16.67
CA LEU A 88 0.53 14.58 -15.51
C LEU A 88 -0.61 13.77 -14.89
N TRP A 89 -0.53 13.60 -13.57
CA TRP A 89 -1.60 13.11 -12.71
C TRP A 89 -2.02 14.28 -11.81
N ASP A 90 -3.24 14.79 -12.00
CA ASP A 90 -3.76 15.94 -11.25
C ASP A 90 -5.09 15.59 -10.56
N PRO A 91 -5.10 15.35 -9.23
CA PRO A 91 -6.31 15.09 -8.47
C PRO A 91 -7.09 16.36 -8.10
N ARG A 92 -6.69 17.54 -8.61
CA ARG A 92 -7.35 18.84 -8.39
C ARG A 92 -7.53 19.16 -6.90
N GLU A 93 -8.72 19.60 -6.48
CA GLU A 93 -9.01 20.01 -5.10
C GLU A 93 -8.82 18.88 -4.08
N ILE A 94 -8.84 17.62 -4.52
CA ILE A 94 -8.59 16.48 -3.63
C ILE A 94 -7.12 16.36 -3.23
N ALA A 95 -6.20 17.01 -3.97
CA ALA A 95 -4.78 17.10 -3.61
C ALA A 95 -4.54 17.75 -2.24
N ASP A 96 -5.43 18.65 -1.84
CA ASP A 96 -5.29 19.47 -0.62
C ASP A 96 -5.93 18.81 0.60
N LEU A 97 -6.53 17.62 0.43
CA LEU A 97 -7.04 16.85 1.57
C LEU A 97 -5.88 16.31 2.41
N GLU A 98 -6.16 16.08 3.69
CA GLU A 98 -5.28 15.41 4.62
C GLU A 98 -5.91 14.06 5.01
N PRO A 99 -5.12 12.98 5.11
CA PRO A 99 -5.61 11.72 5.66
C PRO A 99 -6.22 11.90 7.05
N PHE A 100 -7.21 11.06 7.35
CA PHE A 100 -7.84 10.96 8.66
C PHE A 100 -8.59 12.20 9.15
N LYS A 101 -8.89 13.17 8.27
CA LYS A 101 -9.78 14.30 8.56
C LYS A 101 -11.21 14.03 8.08
N VAL A 102 -12.16 14.70 8.73
CA VAL A 102 -13.57 14.71 8.31
C VAL A 102 -13.75 15.71 7.18
N TYR A 103 -14.28 15.23 6.07
CA TYR A 103 -14.67 16.07 4.94
C TYR A 103 -16.15 15.88 4.61
N ARG A 104 -16.74 16.93 4.05
CA ARG A 104 -18.10 16.89 3.51
C ARG A 104 -18.05 17.00 2.00
N ALA A 105 -18.83 16.15 1.34
CA ALA A 105 -18.98 16.18 -0.10
C ALA A 105 -20.42 15.94 -0.51
N ARG A 106 -20.70 16.35 -1.75
CA ARG A 106 -21.88 15.99 -2.52
C ARG A 106 -21.48 15.05 -3.64
N GLY A 107 -22.32 14.07 -3.92
CA GLY A 107 -21.95 12.99 -4.82
C GLY A 107 -23.02 11.93 -5.00
N SER A 108 -22.58 10.71 -5.32
CA SER A 108 -23.43 9.53 -5.38
C SER A 108 -23.01 8.47 -4.36
N TYR A 109 -23.93 7.57 -4.03
CA TYR A 109 -23.68 6.42 -3.17
C TYR A 109 -24.22 5.13 -3.81
N PHE A 110 -23.45 4.05 -3.65
CA PHE A 110 -23.84 2.70 -4.06
C PHE A 110 -23.25 1.68 -3.08
N PHE A 111 -24.01 0.63 -2.75
CA PHE A 111 -23.49 -0.49 -1.96
C PHE A 111 -23.26 -1.72 -2.83
N SER A 112 -22.03 -2.23 -2.85
CA SER A 112 -21.71 -3.44 -3.61
C SER A 112 -22.11 -4.69 -2.83
N ASP A 113 -23.14 -5.39 -3.28
CA ASP A 113 -23.53 -6.66 -2.66
C ASP A 113 -22.51 -7.79 -2.80
N ILE A 114 -21.67 -7.74 -3.84
CA ILE A 114 -20.64 -8.75 -4.11
C ILE A 114 -19.46 -8.55 -3.16
N ARG A 115 -19.00 -7.30 -2.99
CA ARG A 115 -17.85 -6.97 -2.14
C ARG A 115 -18.24 -6.70 -0.69
N LYS A 116 -19.52 -6.43 -0.42
CA LYS A 116 -20.04 -5.98 0.87
C LYS A 116 -19.38 -4.68 1.34
N GLU A 117 -19.16 -3.76 0.41
CA GLU A 117 -18.48 -2.48 0.62
C GLU A 117 -19.31 -1.32 0.04
N PRO A 118 -19.35 -0.18 0.75
CA PRO A 118 -19.92 1.06 0.21
C PRO A 118 -18.96 1.72 -0.79
N TYR A 119 -19.56 2.37 -1.78
CA TYR A 119 -18.92 3.22 -2.77
C TYR A 119 -19.57 4.60 -2.72
N VAL A 120 -18.74 5.63 -2.69
CA VAL A 120 -19.18 7.00 -2.89
C VAL A 120 -18.36 7.65 -3.98
N THR A 121 -18.99 8.46 -4.83
CA THR A 121 -18.30 9.26 -5.83
C THR A 121 -18.45 10.72 -5.48
N ILE A 122 -17.34 11.42 -5.23
CA ILE A 122 -17.34 12.84 -4.94
C ILE A 122 -17.54 13.62 -6.24
N TRP A 123 -18.53 14.50 -6.26
CA TRP A 123 -18.74 15.46 -7.34
C TRP A 123 -18.26 16.85 -6.93
N GLU A 124 -18.45 17.20 -5.66
CA GLU A 124 -18.06 18.49 -5.12
C GLU A 124 -17.71 18.37 -3.64
N MET A 125 -16.63 19.05 -3.23
CA MET A 125 -16.29 19.28 -1.83
C MET A 125 -17.11 20.46 -1.29
N LEU A 126 -17.82 20.23 -0.19
CA LEU A 126 -18.67 21.24 0.44
C LEU A 126 -18.00 21.87 1.66
N ASP A 127 -18.52 23.02 2.10
CA ASP A 127 -18.11 23.62 3.36
C ASP A 127 -18.32 22.65 4.53
N PRO A 128 -17.37 22.60 5.49
CA PRO A 128 -17.47 21.72 6.65
C PRO A 128 -18.79 21.90 7.41
N LEU A 129 -19.39 20.78 7.80
CA LEU A 129 -20.52 20.73 8.71
C LEU A 129 -20.08 19.94 9.95
N PRO A 130 -20.24 20.49 11.18
CA PRO A 130 -19.81 19.79 12.38
C PRO A 130 -20.47 18.41 12.51
N ASP A 131 -19.65 17.41 12.81
CA ASP A 131 -20.10 16.04 13.03
C ASP A 131 -19.32 15.45 14.21
N PRO A 132 -19.84 15.60 15.44
CA PRO A 132 -19.11 15.23 16.64
C PRO A 132 -18.67 13.77 16.68
N GLU A 133 -19.45 12.86 16.09
CA GLU A 133 -19.13 11.43 16.08
C GLU A 133 -18.00 11.11 15.09
N MET A 134 -18.05 11.67 13.88
CA MET A 134 -16.99 11.54 12.90
C MET A 134 -15.70 12.25 13.36
N GLU A 135 -15.82 13.39 14.02
CA GLU A 135 -14.71 14.14 14.62
C GLU A 135 -14.04 13.35 15.76
N GLU A 136 -14.83 12.68 16.62
CA GLU A 136 -14.27 11.80 17.65
C GLU A 136 -13.51 10.62 17.04
N LEU A 137 -14.03 10.02 15.95
CA LEU A 137 -13.34 8.97 15.21
C LEU A 137 -12.03 9.47 14.58
N SER A 138 -12.04 10.67 13.98
CA SER A 138 -10.85 11.33 13.44
C SER A 138 -9.81 11.60 14.53
N ALA A 139 -10.22 12.14 15.69
CA ALA A 139 -9.32 12.48 16.78
C ALA A 139 -8.54 11.26 17.33
N LYS A 140 -9.16 10.08 17.35
CA LYS A 140 -8.51 8.82 17.75
C LYS A 140 -7.32 8.43 16.87
N THR A 141 -7.19 9.00 15.68
CA THR A 141 -6.04 8.73 14.80
C THR A 141 -4.77 9.45 15.21
N ALA A 142 -4.88 10.56 15.95
CA ALA A 142 -3.73 11.32 16.43
C ALA A 142 -2.90 10.52 17.44
N GLU A 143 -3.53 9.55 18.12
CA GLU A 143 -2.85 8.68 19.07
C GLU A 143 -2.14 7.53 18.32
N PRO A 144 -0.81 7.37 18.51
CA PRO A 144 -0.08 6.26 17.92
C PRO A 144 -0.49 4.95 18.59
N VAL A 145 -0.69 3.90 17.80
CA VAL A 145 -0.94 2.55 18.31
C VAL A 145 0.38 1.81 18.30
N ILE A 146 0.83 1.40 19.49
CA ILE A 146 2.14 0.80 19.68
C ILE A 146 1.99 -0.65 20.14
N LEU A 147 2.81 -1.53 19.58
CA LEU A 147 3.00 -2.89 20.06
C LEU A 147 4.43 -3.08 20.54
N GLU A 148 4.56 -3.44 21.81
CA GLU A 148 5.84 -3.79 22.42
C GLU A 148 6.28 -5.20 22.00
N THR A 149 7.53 -5.31 21.57
CA THR A 149 8.14 -6.58 21.14
C THR A 149 9.57 -6.69 21.67
N SER A 150 10.19 -7.87 21.54
CA SER A 150 11.59 -8.08 21.92
C SER A 150 12.59 -7.29 21.05
N ILE A 151 12.18 -6.85 19.86
CA ILE A 151 13.00 -6.06 18.93
C ILE A 151 12.72 -4.55 19.05
N GLY A 152 11.94 -4.14 20.05
CA GLY A 152 11.49 -2.76 20.25
C GLY A 152 10.02 -2.56 19.90
N GLN A 153 9.67 -1.32 19.59
CA GLN A 153 8.29 -0.92 19.33
C GLN A 153 7.94 -1.08 17.84
N LEU A 154 6.77 -1.65 17.57
CA LEU A 154 6.11 -1.52 16.28
C LEU A 154 5.01 -0.47 16.38
N VAL A 155 4.97 0.47 15.44
CA VAL A 155 3.98 1.55 15.39
C VAL A 155 3.04 1.31 14.22
N LEU A 156 1.73 1.43 14.44
CA LEU A 156 0.75 1.30 13.36
C LEU A 156 0.86 2.49 12.40
N ASP A 157 1.25 2.21 11.17
CA ASP A 157 1.01 3.04 10.01
C ASP A 157 -0.42 2.77 9.50
N ARG A 158 -1.32 3.74 9.72
CA ARG A 158 -2.72 3.62 9.30
C ARG A 158 -2.90 3.82 7.80
N THR A 159 -1.94 4.41 7.10
CA THR A 159 -2.02 4.57 5.64
C THR A 159 -1.77 3.24 4.93
N PHE A 160 -0.79 2.46 5.41
CA PHE A 160 -0.51 1.12 4.87
C PHE A 160 -1.24 -0.01 5.61
N SER A 161 -1.93 0.31 6.72
CA SER A 161 -2.56 -0.69 7.59
C SER A 161 -1.56 -1.74 8.10
N THR A 162 -0.35 -1.30 8.44
CA THR A 162 0.74 -2.17 8.90
C THR A 162 1.37 -1.61 10.16
N PHE A 163 1.75 -2.50 11.08
CA PHE A 163 2.64 -2.16 12.17
C PHE A 163 4.06 -2.22 11.65
N GLU A 164 4.77 -1.10 11.73
CA GLU A 164 6.12 -0.92 11.21
C GLU A 164 7.14 -0.80 12.34
N GLY A 165 8.29 -1.43 12.16
CA GLY A 165 9.44 -1.27 13.03
C GLY A 165 10.75 -1.64 12.33
N LYS A 166 11.85 -1.51 13.05
CA LYS A 166 13.19 -1.79 12.54
C LYS A 166 13.99 -2.57 13.56
N VAL A 167 14.72 -3.58 13.10
CA VAL A 167 15.69 -4.32 13.91
C VAL A 167 17.07 -3.91 13.47
N ASP A 168 17.63 -2.87 14.11
CA ASP A 168 18.90 -2.27 13.70
C ASP A 168 20.04 -3.30 13.65
N ASP A 169 20.12 -4.20 14.63
CA ASP A 169 21.16 -5.24 14.70
C ASP A 169 21.09 -6.25 13.55
N LEU A 170 19.90 -6.48 12.99
CA LEU A 170 19.69 -7.37 11.84
C LEU A 170 19.67 -6.61 10.50
N GLY A 171 19.66 -5.28 10.53
CA GLY A 171 19.58 -4.43 9.34
C GLY A 171 18.25 -4.50 8.59
N VAL A 172 17.18 -5.06 9.16
CA VAL A 172 15.90 -5.27 8.47
C VAL A 172 14.77 -4.39 9.01
N LYS A 173 13.86 -4.00 8.11
CA LYS A 173 12.54 -3.48 8.48
C LYS A 173 11.59 -4.65 8.78
N VAL A 174 10.68 -4.47 9.72
CA VAL A 174 9.66 -5.47 10.05
C VAL A 174 8.30 -4.81 9.88
N SER A 175 7.48 -5.38 9.00
CA SER A 175 6.10 -4.95 8.79
C SER A 175 5.16 -6.07 9.23
N MET A 176 4.06 -5.71 9.88
CA MET A 176 3.03 -6.66 10.30
C MET A 176 1.64 -6.14 9.94
N TRP A 177 0.94 -6.87 9.07
CA TRP A 177 -0.35 -6.45 8.53
C TRP A 177 -1.47 -6.42 9.58
N TYR A 178 -2.22 -5.32 9.61
CA TYR A 178 -3.44 -5.16 10.37
C TYR A 178 -4.67 -5.39 9.48
N GLU A 179 -5.25 -6.59 9.54
CA GLU A 179 -6.51 -6.92 8.85
C GLU A 179 -7.73 -6.74 9.78
N GLY A 180 -7.88 -5.56 10.38
CA GLY A 180 -9.07 -5.21 11.19
C GLY A 180 -10.08 -4.40 10.39
N PRO A 181 -11.40 -4.62 10.57
CA PRO A 181 -12.42 -3.86 9.86
C PRO A 181 -12.47 -2.38 10.26
N GLU A 182 -11.87 -1.99 11.38
CA GLU A 182 -11.92 -0.61 11.89
C GLU A 182 -10.49 -0.08 12.08
N LEU A 183 -10.01 0.66 11.08
CA LEU A 183 -8.66 1.21 11.07
C LEU A 183 -8.50 2.38 12.06
N LEU A 184 -9.54 3.21 12.18
CA LEU A 184 -9.58 4.33 13.14
C LEU A 184 -9.58 3.86 14.60
N LEU A 185 -10.17 2.69 14.84
CA LEU A 185 -10.29 2.07 16.17
C LEU A 185 -9.21 1.01 16.43
N ALA A 186 -8.23 0.90 15.54
CA ALA A 186 -7.07 0.05 15.77
C ALA A 186 -6.40 0.43 17.10
N GLY A 187 -6.11 -0.56 17.94
CA GLY A 187 -5.60 -0.36 19.30
C GLY A 187 -6.64 -0.60 20.39
N GLN A 188 -7.95 -0.60 20.08
CA GLN A 188 -8.98 -1.02 21.02
C GLN A 188 -9.02 -2.56 21.17
N GLY A 189 -9.25 -3.03 22.39
CA GLY A 189 -9.29 -4.45 22.71
C GLY A 189 -7.92 -5.09 22.96
N ASN A 190 -7.86 -6.42 23.00
CA ASN A 190 -6.65 -7.15 23.34
C ASN A 190 -5.77 -7.42 22.10
N MET A 191 -5.01 -6.40 21.69
CA MET A 191 -4.13 -6.47 20.52
C MET A 191 -3.06 -7.57 20.63
N ALA A 192 -2.48 -7.78 21.82
CA ALA A 192 -1.51 -8.85 22.05
C ALA A 192 -2.10 -10.24 21.73
N LYS A 193 -3.39 -10.47 22.05
CA LYS A 193 -4.08 -11.71 21.66
C LYS A 193 -4.31 -11.79 20.15
N LYS A 194 -4.70 -10.68 19.50
CA LYS A 194 -4.93 -10.61 18.05
C LYS A 194 -3.66 -10.93 17.26
N PHE A 195 -2.51 -10.45 17.74
CA PHE A 195 -1.20 -10.60 17.08
C PHE A 195 -0.31 -11.68 17.68
N LYS A 196 -0.83 -12.54 18.57
CA LYS A 196 -0.05 -13.54 19.31
C LYS A 196 0.90 -14.36 18.42
N SER A 197 0.43 -14.83 17.26
CA SER A 197 1.25 -15.63 16.33
C SER A 197 2.40 -14.82 15.72
N ALA A 198 2.13 -13.60 15.28
CA ALA A 198 3.14 -12.72 14.71
C ALA A 198 4.15 -12.25 15.77
N LEU A 199 3.69 -11.86 16.95
CA LEU A 199 4.53 -11.51 18.09
C LEU A 199 5.39 -12.70 18.53
N ASN A 200 4.86 -13.93 18.50
CA ASN A 200 5.63 -15.13 18.81
C ASN A 200 6.75 -15.37 17.80
N PHE A 201 6.51 -15.13 16.51
CA PHE A 201 7.55 -15.21 15.49
C PHE A 201 8.64 -14.14 15.72
N ILE A 202 8.25 -12.88 15.92
CA ILE A 202 9.19 -11.79 16.18
C ILE A 202 10.05 -12.10 17.41
N ASN A 203 9.42 -12.58 18.49
CA ASN A 203 10.11 -12.77 19.76
C ASN A 203 10.97 -14.03 19.85
N ASN A 204 10.69 -15.05 19.04
CA ASN A 204 11.31 -16.37 19.23
C ASN A 204 11.95 -16.95 17.96
N VAL A 205 11.75 -16.34 16.79
CA VAL A 205 12.24 -16.87 15.50
C VAL A 205 13.10 -15.86 14.75
N LEU A 206 12.65 -14.59 14.67
CA LEU A 206 13.37 -13.55 13.97
C LEU A 206 14.76 -13.34 14.58
N SER A 207 15.79 -13.71 13.82
CA SER A 207 17.19 -13.74 14.24
C SER A 207 18.10 -13.74 13.03
N GLN A 208 19.40 -13.53 13.23
CA GLN A 208 20.39 -13.60 12.15
C GLN A 208 20.43 -15.00 11.50
N GLU A 209 20.38 -16.07 12.32
CA GLU A 209 20.37 -17.46 11.82
C GLU A 209 19.16 -17.74 10.93
N TYR A 210 17.99 -17.24 11.31
CA TYR A 210 16.78 -17.31 10.48
C TYR A 210 16.97 -16.60 9.14
N LEU A 211 17.49 -15.37 9.15
CA LEU A 211 17.74 -14.59 7.93
C LEU A 211 18.77 -15.28 7.03
N ASP A 212 19.83 -15.84 7.60
CA ASP A 212 20.86 -16.58 6.86
C ASP A 212 20.29 -17.86 6.24
N SER A 213 19.42 -18.58 6.95
CA SER A 213 18.72 -19.75 6.42
C SER A 213 17.82 -19.38 5.23
N ALA A 214 17.05 -18.29 5.36
CA ALA A 214 16.23 -17.78 4.27
C ALA A 214 17.09 -17.35 3.06
N ARG A 215 18.18 -16.62 3.32
CA ARG A 215 19.14 -16.15 2.31
C ARG A 215 19.78 -17.30 1.54
N MET A 216 20.15 -18.39 2.24
CA MET A 216 20.72 -19.58 1.62
C MET A 216 19.73 -20.25 0.68
N LEU A 217 18.48 -20.49 1.12
CA LEU A 217 17.44 -21.03 0.23
C LEU A 217 17.22 -20.09 -0.97
N GLY A 218 17.19 -18.78 -0.72
CA GLY A 218 17.11 -17.74 -1.73
C GLY A 218 18.19 -17.91 -2.80
N ALA A 219 19.44 -18.02 -2.38
CA ALA A 219 20.60 -18.18 -3.26
C ALA A 219 20.54 -19.47 -4.08
N GLU A 220 20.24 -20.60 -3.44
CA GLU A 220 20.12 -21.90 -4.12
C GLU A 220 19.04 -21.88 -5.21
N LYS A 221 17.87 -21.33 -4.90
CA LYS A 221 16.73 -21.31 -5.83
C LYS A 221 16.85 -20.24 -6.90
N ALA A 222 17.49 -19.11 -6.61
CA ALA A 222 17.70 -18.03 -7.57
C ALA A 222 18.88 -18.30 -8.52
N LEU A 223 19.83 -19.18 -8.16
CA LEU A 223 21.04 -19.47 -8.94
C LEU A 223 20.79 -19.81 -10.43
N PRO A 224 19.79 -20.63 -10.81
CA PRO A 224 19.52 -20.90 -12.21
C PRO A 224 19.10 -19.63 -12.97
N ALA A 225 18.31 -18.75 -12.36
CA ALA A 225 17.92 -17.48 -12.94
C ALA A 225 19.12 -16.53 -13.04
N ALA A 226 19.90 -16.40 -11.97
CA ALA A 226 21.10 -15.54 -11.94
C ALA A 226 22.07 -15.92 -13.06
N ASN A 227 22.29 -17.21 -13.27
CA ASN A 227 23.14 -17.69 -14.35
C ASN A 227 22.54 -17.42 -15.74
N ARG A 228 21.21 -17.36 -15.92
CA ARG A 228 20.63 -16.96 -17.22
C ARG A 228 20.89 -15.47 -17.51
N TRP A 229 20.70 -14.62 -16.50
CA TRP A 229 20.82 -13.16 -16.62
C TRP A 229 22.26 -12.63 -16.60
N ARG A 230 23.25 -13.43 -16.18
CA ARG A 230 24.63 -12.98 -15.95
C ARG A 230 25.30 -12.26 -17.12
N HIS A 231 24.92 -12.58 -18.36
CA HIS A 231 25.48 -11.95 -19.55
C HIS A 231 24.85 -10.60 -19.81
N ASP A 232 23.53 -10.52 -19.74
CA ASP A 232 22.76 -9.29 -19.93
C ASP A 232 23.13 -8.26 -18.86
N VAL A 233 23.24 -8.69 -17.60
CA VAL A 233 23.71 -7.84 -16.49
C VAL A 233 25.14 -7.38 -16.71
N ALA A 234 26.04 -8.26 -17.17
CA ALA A 234 27.42 -7.86 -17.45
C ALA A 234 27.50 -6.83 -18.58
N GLU A 235 26.74 -7.02 -19.66
CA GLU A 235 26.68 -6.06 -20.76
C GLU A 235 26.11 -4.71 -20.32
N ALA A 236 25.01 -4.71 -19.56
CA ALA A 236 24.41 -3.50 -19.00
C ALA A 236 25.37 -2.72 -18.07
N GLU A 237 26.21 -3.43 -17.32
CA GLU A 237 27.24 -2.85 -16.45
C GLU A 237 28.56 -2.55 -17.17
N GLY A 238 28.65 -2.77 -18.50
CA GLY A 238 29.88 -2.55 -19.27
C GLY A 238 31.02 -3.52 -18.93
N ARG A 239 30.71 -4.68 -18.33
CA ARG A 239 31.66 -5.74 -18.01
C ARG A 239 31.86 -6.72 -19.18
N PRO A 240 33.02 -7.40 -19.28
CA PRO A 240 33.28 -8.34 -20.35
C PRO A 240 32.30 -9.53 -20.39
N THR A 241 31.87 -9.91 -21.59
CA THR A 241 31.12 -11.13 -21.87
C THR A 241 32.00 -12.15 -22.63
N PRO A 242 31.87 -13.47 -22.38
CA PRO A 242 30.90 -14.11 -21.48
C PRO A 242 31.27 -13.93 -20.00
N ALA A 243 30.30 -13.47 -19.21
CA ALA A 243 30.45 -13.37 -17.76
C ALA A 243 30.66 -14.76 -17.11
N PRO A 244 31.52 -14.86 -16.09
CA PRO A 244 31.79 -16.12 -15.40
C PRO A 244 30.50 -16.70 -14.82
N LYS A 245 30.44 -18.04 -14.78
CA LYS A 245 29.31 -18.75 -14.18
C LYS A 245 29.31 -18.49 -12.67
N LEU A 246 28.14 -18.15 -12.13
CA LEU A 246 27.95 -17.93 -10.70
C LEU A 246 27.75 -19.26 -9.97
N GLY A 247 28.27 -19.34 -8.75
CA GLY A 247 27.94 -20.35 -7.75
C GLY A 247 26.91 -19.83 -6.74
N VAL A 248 26.45 -20.72 -5.84
CA VAL A 248 25.50 -20.34 -4.77
C VAL A 248 26.07 -19.23 -3.90
N GLU A 249 27.35 -19.32 -3.53
CA GLU A 249 28.02 -18.31 -2.70
C GLU A 249 28.03 -16.90 -3.34
N ASP A 250 28.16 -16.82 -4.67
CA ASP A 250 28.13 -15.53 -5.37
C ASP A 250 26.73 -14.89 -5.28
N VAL A 251 25.68 -15.71 -5.38
CA VAL A 251 24.29 -15.25 -5.24
C VAL A 251 24.00 -14.90 -3.79
N TYR A 252 24.41 -15.76 -2.85
CA TYR A 252 24.28 -15.52 -1.42
C TYR A 252 24.89 -14.18 -1.06
N ALA A 253 26.14 -13.92 -1.45
CA ALA A 253 26.86 -12.67 -1.14
C ALA A 253 26.14 -11.41 -1.65
N LYS A 254 25.33 -11.53 -2.71
CA LYS A 254 24.57 -10.42 -3.29
C LYS A 254 23.22 -10.18 -2.62
N LEU A 255 22.54 -11.24 -2.16
CA LEU A 255 21.25 -11.13 -1.48
C LEU A 255 21.40 -10.51 -0.09
N THR A 256 21.02 -9.26 0.08
CA THR A 256 21.04 -8.58 1.38
C THR A 256 19.62 -8.46 1.93
N PRO A 257 19.30 -8.99 3.13
CA PRO A 257 17.94 -8.90 3.66
C PRO A 257 17.58 -7.44 3.93
N THR A 258 16.39 -7.02 3.50
CA THR A 258 15.91 -5.63 3.63
C THR A 258 14.65 -5.52 4.48
N ALA A 259 13.74 -6.49 4.35
CA ALA A 259 12.46 -6.47 5.05
C ALA A 259 11.96 -7.86 5.42
N VAL A 260 11.23 -7.94 6.54
CA VAL A 260 10.46 -9.10 6.96
C VAL A 260 8.99 -8.70 7.06
N ASN A 261 8.18 -9.24 6.15
CA ASN A 261 6.76 -8.96 6.02
C ASN A 261 5.94 -10.08 6.67
N ILE A 262 5.21 -9.74 7.73
CA ILE A 262 4.43 -10.69 8.53
C ILE A 262 2.93 -10.45 8.26
N PRO A 263 2.29 -11.26 7.39
CA PRO A 263 0.86 -11.09 7.15
C PRO A 263 0.03 -11.49 8.38
N HIS A 264 -1.26 -11.16 8.41
CA HIS A 264 -2.14 -11.66 9.48
C HIS A 264 -2.28 -13.19 9.40
N ARG A 265 -2.34 -13.74 8.17
CA ARG A 265 -2.45 -15.19 7.88
C ARG A 265 -1.45 -15.61 6.81
N GLY A 266 -1.07 -16.89 6.81
CA GLY A 266 -0.16 -17.44 5.82
C GLY A 266 1.33 -17.29 6.16
N ASN A 267 2.16 -17.44 5.12
CA ASN A 267 3.61 -17.46 5.20
C ASN A 267 4.20 -16.06 5.36
N ILE A 268 5.30 -15.97 6.07
CA ILE A 268 6.10 -14.75 6.23
C ILE A 268 6.95 -14.58 4.97
N GLY A 269 7.18 -13.33 4.55
CA GLY A 269 8.08 -13.01 3.45
C GLY A 269 9.35 -12.34 3.97
N VAL A 270 10.52 -12.80 3.53
CA VAL A 270 11.80 -12.11 3.70
C VAL A 270 12.22 -11.58 2.35
N GLU A 271 12.30 -10.26 2.25
CA GLU A 271 12.72 -9.56 1.04
C GLU A 271 14.23 -9.35 1.06
N PHE A 272 14.86 -9.56 -0.09
CA PHE A 272 16.28 -9.35 -0.31
C PHE A 272 16.49 -8.35 -1.45
N ASP A 273 17.35 -7.35 -1.19
CA ASP A 273 18.02 -6.60 -2.24
C ASP A 273 19.00 -7.55 -2.93
N ASP A 274 18.88 -7.66 -4.24
CA ASP A 274 19.66 -8.55 -5.09
C ASP A 274 20.96 -7.90 -5.62
N GLY A 275 21.19 -6.63 -5.29
CA GLY A 275 22.31 -5.86 -5.80
C GLY A 275 22.29 -5.75 -7.33
N TYR A 276 21.09 -5.60 -7.92
CA TYR A 276 20.81 -5.53 -9.36
C TYR A 276 21.06 -6.82 -10.15
N MET A 277 21.18 -7.97 -9.48
CA MET A 277 21.35 -9.27 -10.15
C MET A 277 20.21 -9.63 -11.12
N PHE A 278 19.02 -9.09 -10.88
CA PHE A 278 17.77 -9.31 -11.60
C PHE A 278 17.15 -7.98 -12.04
N GLY A 279 17.96 -6.98 -12.38
CA GLY A 279 17.46 -5.69 -12.88
C GLY A 279 16.74 -4.86 -11.83
N GLY A 280 16.97 -5.13 -10.54
CA GLY A 280 16.34 -4.42 -9.42
C GLY A 280 15.02 -5.03 -8.94
N HIS A 281 14.63 -6.21 -9.46
CA HIS A 281 13.49 -6.96 -8.92
C HIS A 281 13.90 -7.68 -7.63
N PRO A 282 13.19 -7.46 -6.50
CA PRO A 282 13.55 -8.08 -5.24
C PRO A 282 13.34 -9.60 -5.28
N VAL A 283 14.15 -10.32 -4.51
CA VAL A 283 13.93 -11.75 -4.26
C VAL A 283 13.20 -11.89 -2.93
N THR A 284 12.00 -12.49 -2.93
CA THR A 284 11.26 -12.73 -1.70
C THR A 284 11.26 -14.20 -1.34
N VAL A 285 11.83 -14.56 -0.19
CA VAL A 285 11.76 -15.92 0.36
C VAL A 285 10.54 -16.04 1.24
N LYS A 286 9.67 -17.03 0.97
CA LYS A 286 8.55 -17.36 1.87
C LYS A 286 8.99 -18.35 2.93
N THR A 287 8.61 -18.07 4.17
CA THR A 287 8.89 -18.92 5.33
C THR A 287 7.62 -19.24 6.11
N LYS A 288 7.60 -20.40 6.75
CA LYS A 288 6.57 -20.74 7.75
C LYS A 288 6.75 -19.89 9.01
N ARG A 289 5.75 -19.96 9.90
CA ARG A 289 5.76 -19.27 11.21
C ARG A 289 6.79 -19.82 12.19
N ASP A 290 7.30 -21.02 11.96
CA ASP A 290 8.40 -21.61 12.71
C ASP A 290 9.78 -21.20 12.17
N GLY A 291 9.83 -20.36 11.12
CA GLY A 291 11.06 -19.90 10.49
C GLY A 291 11.52 -20.73 9.30
N THR A 292 10.90 -21.89 9.02
CA THR A 292 11.35 -22.77 7.93
C THR A 292 11.16 -22.12 6.56
N PRO A 293 12.22 -21.90 5.76
CA PRO A 293 12.10 -21.41 4.39
C PRO A 293 11.46 -22.46 3.47
N THR A 294 10.54 -22.06 2.58
CA THR A 294 9.79 -22.99 1.72
C THR A 294 9.96 -22.74 0.23
N SER A 295 9.88 -21.49 -0.18
CA SER A 295 9.85 -21.10 -1.61
C SER A 295 10.41 -19.71 -1.79
N ILE A 296 10.65 -19.36 -3.04
CA ILE A 296 10.97 -17.99 -3.44
C ILE A 296 9.90 -17.50 -4.41
N GLU A 297 9.66 -16.20 -4.37
CA GLU A 297 8.97 -15.42 -5.38
C GLU A 297 9.99 -14.45 -5.98
N MET A 298 10.06 -14.44 -7.31
CA MET A 298 10.92 -13.57 -8.09
C MET A 298 10.07 -12.99 -9.19
N ASP A 299 9.95 -11.67 -9.24
CA ASP A 299 9.28 -10.95 -10.32
C ASP A 299 10.27 -10.73 -11.49
N VAL A 300 10.80 -11.83 -12.06
CA VAL A 300 11.84 -11.85 -13.11
C VAL A 300 11.37 -12.40 -14.45
#